data_AF-A0A2Y9C9W3-F1
#
_entry.id   AF-A0A2Y9C9W3-F1
#
_cell.length_a   1.000
_cell.length_b   1.000
_cell.length_c   1.000
_cell.angle_alpha   90.00
_cell.angle_beta   90.00
_cell.angle_gamma   90.00
#
_symmetry.space_group_name_H-M   'P 1'
#
loop_
_entity.id
_entity.type
_entity.pdbx_description
1 polymer ?
#
loop_
_entity_poly.entity_id
_entity_poly.type
_entity_poly.pdbx_seq_one_letter_code
_entity_poly.pdbx_strand_id
1 'polypeptide(L)'
;MDLENQKRVKEFADEYGAENLVVVLGAAEGEAAGLAAETVTAGDPTFAGPLTGVQLGLQVYHVCEPEMKEEFDEAVYDEQISMMEMVLDVDDIINEMTDIREQYCKF
;
A
#
# COMPACT_ATOMS: atom_id res chain seq x y z
N MET A 1 -4.77 1.43 8.32
CA MET A 1 -5.88 1.59 7.35
C MET A 1 -7.20 1.47 8.10
N ASP A 2 -8.16 2.38 7.90
CA ASP A 2 -9.45 2.32 8.58
C ASP A 2 -10.39 1.23 8.01
N LEU A 3 -11.45 0.93 8.75
CA LEU A 3 -12.39 -0.16 8.46
C LEU A 3 -13.17 0.03 7.16
N GLU A 4 -13.45 1.28 6.76
CA GLU A 4 -14.19 1.56 5.53
C GLU A 4 -13.31 1.28 4.31
N ASN A 5 -12.05 1.70 4.37
CA ASN A 5 -11.06 1.39 3.34
C ASN A 5 -10.80 -0.11 3.20
N GLN A 6 -10.65 -0.83 4.31
CA GLN A 6 -10.53 -2.29 4.28
C GLN A 6 -11.74 -2.96 3.61
N LYS A 7 -12.95 -2.50 3.94
CA LYS A 7 -14.19 -3.02 3.34
C LYS A 7 -14.19 -2.81 1.83
N ARG A 8 -13.83 -1.61 1.38
CA ARG A 8 -13.81 -1.25 -0.04
C ARG A 8 -12.78 -2.06 -0.83
N VAL A 9 -11.58 -2.24 -0.27
CA VAL A 9 -10.54 -3.09 -0.88
C VAL A 9 -11.05 -4.52 -1.03
N LYS A 10 -11.69 -5.06 0.00
CA LYS A 10 -12.28 -6.41 -0.04
C LYS A 10 -13.37 -6.51 -1.12
N GLU A 11 -14.30 -5.56 -1.17
CA GLU A 11 -15.38 -5.54 -2.17
C GLU A 11 -14.83 -5.49 -3.59
N PHE A 12 -13.79 -4.68 -3.84
CA PHE A 12 -13.14 -4.64 -5.14
C PHE A 12 -12.41 -5.94 -5.47
N ALA A 13 -11.73 -6.56 -4.51
CA ALA A 13 -11.05 -7.85 -4.75
C ALA A 13 -12.06 -8.95 -5.09
N ASP A 14 -13.22 -8.96 -4.43
CA ASP A 14 -14.32 -9.88 -4.70
C ASP A 14 -14.99 -9.61 -6.07
N GLU A 15 -15.10 -8.33 -6.49
CA GLU A 15 -15.78 -7.93 -7.73
C GLU A 15 -14.89 -8.05 -8.98
N TYR A 16 -13.64 -7.60 -8.89
CA TYR A 16 -12.72 -7.46 -10.03
C TYR A 16 -11.62 -8.53 -10.07
N GLY A 17 -11.45 -9.32 -9.00
CA GLY A 17 -10.33 -10.25 -8.85
C GLY A 17 -9.09 -9.57 -8.27
N ALA A 18 -8.45 -10.23 -7.31
CA ALA A 18 -7.29 -9.72 -6.59
C ALA A 18 -6.08 -9.46 -7.51
N GLU A 19 -5.92 -10.26 -8.56
CA GLU A 19 -4.88 -10.13 -9.58
C GLU A 19 -5.04 -8.90 -10.49
N ASN A 20 -6.21 -8.28 -10.50
CA ASN A 20 -6.51 -7.10 -11.33
C ASN A 20 -6.49 -5.80 -10.51
N LEU A 21 -5.97 -5.84 -9.28
CA LEU A 21 -5.93 -4.70 -8.37
C LEU A 21 -4.51 -4.39 -7.92
N VAL A 22 -4.23 -3.09 -7.85
CA VAL A 22 -3.03 -2.53 -7.24
C VAL A 22 -3.47 -1.54 -6.17
N VAL A 23 -2.86 -1.62 -4.98
CA VAL A 23 -3.06 -0.66 -3.90
C VAL A 23 -1.86 0.28 -3.85
N VAL A 24 -2.11 1.59 -3.88
CA VAL A 24 -1.06 2.61 -3.79
C VAL A 24 -1.26 3.38 -2.48
N LEU A 25 -0.23 3.38 -1.63
CA LEU A 25 -0.24 3.96 -0.29
C LEU A 25 0.55 5.27 -0.25
N GLY A 26 0.16 6.17 0.66
CA GLY A 26 0.82 7.48 0.89
C GLY A 26 0.99 7.80 2.37
N ALA A 27 1.42 6.80 3.15
CA ALA A 27 1.66 6.98 4.58
C ALA A 27 3.00 7.71 4.81
N ALA A 28 3.09 8.50 5.89
CA ALA A 28 4.26 9.34 6.15
C ALA A 28 5.39 8.62 6.91
N GLU A 29 5.17 7.39 7.38
CA GLU A 29 6.10 6.63 8.22
C GLU A 29 6.18 5.19 7.72
N GLY A 30 7.37 4.57 7.77
CA GLY A 30 7.59 3.20 7.30
C GLY A 30 6.69 2.20 8.00
N GLU A 31 6.62 2.23 9.34
CA GLU A 31 5.74 1.34 10.12
C GLU A 31 4.25 1.48 9.71
N ALA A 32 3.78 2.69 9.45
CA ALA A 32 2.40 2.93 9.03
C ALA A 32 2.13 2.44 7.60
N ALA A 33 3.11 2.61 6.70
CA ALA A 33 3.05 2.10 5.33
C ALA A 33 3.06 0.56 5.33
N GLY A 34 4.00 -0.05 6.05
CA GLY A 34 4.13 -1.50 6.24
C GLY A 34 2.85 -2.12 6.81
N LEU A 35 2.28 -1.55 7.88
CA LEU A 35 1.04 -2.04 8.47
C LEU A 35 -0.14 -1.99 7.47
N ALA A 36 -0.25 -0.92 6.69
CA ALA A 36 -1.30 -0.80 5.68
C ALA A 36 -1.08 -1.79 4.52
N ALA A 37 0.17 -2.02 4.11
CA ALA A 37 0.54 -3.01 3.12
C ALA A 37 0.25 -4.44 3.59
N GLU A 38 0.60 -4.76 4.85
CA GLU A 38 0.30 -6.05 5.48
C GLU A 38 -1.21 -6.29 5.50
N THR A 39 -1.99 -5.27 5.88
CA THR A 39 -3.45 -5.35 5.95
C THR A 39 -4.09 -5.81 4.64
N VAL A 40 -3.60 -5.33 3.49
CA VAL A 40 -4.14 -5.67 2.16
C VAL A 40 -3.49 -6.89 1.51
N THR A 41 -2.40 -7.41 2.10
CA THR A 41 -1.70 -8.61 1.61
C THR A 41 -1.99 -9.81 2.50
N ALA A 42 -1.55 -9.76 3.76
CA ALA A 42 -1.68 -10.81 4.77
C ALA A 42 -2.97 -10.74 5.61
N GLY A 43 -3.72 -9.64 5.48
CA GLY A 43 -4.91 -9.38 6.29
C GLY A 43 -4.60 -8.51 7.51
N ASP A 44 -5.64 -7.96 8.12
CA ASP A 44 -5.48 -7.02 9.25
C ASP A 44 -4.88 -7.72 10.49
N PRO A 45 -3.70 -7.29 10.99
CA PRO A 45 -3.02 -7.93 12.13
C PRO A 45 -3.58 -7.47 13.49
N THR A 46 -4.43 -6.44 13.51
CA THR A 46 -5.07 -5.92 14.74
C THR A 46 -6.28 -6.76 15.16
N PHE A 47 -6.62 -7.79 14.38
CA PHE A 47 -7.77 -8.68 14.55
C PHE A 47 -9.12 -7.94 14.52
N ALA A 48 -9.16 -6.76 13.91
CA ALA A 48 -10.36 -5.94 13.79
C ALA A 48 -10.60 -5.55 12.34
N GLY A 49 -11.80 -5.87 11.84
CA GLY A 49 -12.28 -5.35 10.57
C GLY A 49 -12.50 -6.38 9.46
N PRO A 50 -12.85 -5.89 8.26
CA PRO A 50 -13.22 -6.73 7.12
C PRO A 50 -12.10 -7.64 6.60
N LEU A 51 -10.84 -7.26 6.83
CA LEU A 51 -9.67 -8.02 6.35
C LEU A 51 -9.03 -8.90 7.42
N THR A 52 -9.62 -9.00 8.63
CA THR A 52 -9.14 -9.93 9.65
C THR A 52 -9.14 -11.37 9.13
N GLY A 53 -7.96 -11.99 9.06
CA GLY A 53 -7.80 -13.36 8.58
C GLY A 53 -8.06 -13.54 7.07
N VAL A 54 -8.15 -12.46 6.30
CA VAL A 54 -8.38 -12.49 4.85
C VAL A 54 -7.09 -12.10 4.13
N GLN A 55 -6.42 -13.10 3.54
CA GLN A 55 -5.18 -12.93 2.80
C GLN A 55 -5.43 -12.69 1.31
N LEU A 56 -5.65 -11.44 0.93
CA LEU A 56 -5.85 -11.06 -0.47
C LEU A 56 -4.57 -11.17 -1.31
N GLY A 57 -3.39 -10.92 -0.70
CA GLY A 57 -2.09 -10.97 -1.38
C GLY A 57 -1.93 -9.94 -2.50
N LEU A 58 -2.59 -8.78 -2.37
CA LEU A 58 -2.63 -7.75 -3.42
C LEU A 58 -1.26 -7.16 -3.73
N GLN A 59 -1.08 -6.74 -4.97
CA GLN A 59 0.05 -5.92 -5.34
C GLN A 59 -0.06 -4.55 -4.66
N VAL A 60 0.99 -4.14 -3.94
CA VAL A 60 0.95 -2.93 -3.11
C VAL A 60 2.26 -2.14 -3.19
N TYR A 61 2.14 -0.83 -3.39
CA TYR A 61 3.24 0.11 -3.58
C TYR A 61 3.03 1.39 -2.78
N HIS A 62 4.11 2.09 -2.47
CA HIS A 62 4.07 3.45 -1.96
C HIS A 62 4.23 4.49 -3.07
N VAL A 63 3.58 5.64 -2.94
CA VAL A 63 3.68 6.73 -3.93
C VAL A 63 5.10 7.26 -4.12
N CYS A 64 5.99 7.09 -3.14
CA CYS A 64 7.39 7.53 -3.22
C CYS A 64 8.34 6.48 -3.82
N GLU A 65 7.85 5.27 -4.16
CA GLU A 65 8.70 4.25 -4.76
C GLU A 65 9.10 4.63 -6.19
N PRO A 66 10.36 4.40 -6.60
CA PRO A 66 10.85 4.79 -7.93
C PRO A 66 10.00 4.26 -9.08
N GLU A 67 9.56 3.00 -8.99
CA GLU A 67 8.70 2.35 -9.99
C GLU A 67 7.30 2.98 -10.09
N MET A 68 6.76 3.54 -9.00
CA MET A 68 5.52 4.31 -9.05
C MET A 68 5.75 5.72 -9.59
N LYS A 69 6.89 6.34 -9.25
CA LYS A 69 7.25 7.68 -9.73
C LYS A 69 7.37 7.74 -11.25
N GLU A 70 7.85 6.65 -11.88
CA GLU A 70 7.94 6.54 -13.34
C GLU A 70 6.56 6.51 -14.04
N GLU A 71 5.51 6.07 -13.34
CA GLU A 71 4.14 6.01 -13.87
C GLU A 71 3.36 7.32 -13.69
N PHE A 72 3.84 8.23 -12.84
CA PHE A 72 3.18 9.50 -12.57
C PHE A 72 3.60 10.60 -13.56
N ASP A 73 2.66 11.51 -13.84
CA ASP A 73 3.01 12.77 -14.51
C ASP A 73 3.95 13.59 -13.62
N GLU A 74 5.11 13.97 -14.16
CA GLU A 74 6.16 14.65 -13.41
C GLU A 74 5.69 15.97 -12.80
N ALA A 75 4.86 16.75 -13.51
CA ALA A 75 4.37 18.03 -13.02
C ALA A 75 3.37 17.85 -11.87
N VAL A 76 2.53 16.81 -11.93
CA VAL A 76 1.60 16.48 -10.85
C VAL A 76 2.36 15.96 -9.62
N TYR A 77 3.36 15.11 -9.82
CA TYR A 77 4.15 14.58 -8.70
C TYR A 77 4.95 15.69 -8.00
N ASP A 78 5.56 16.60 -8.78
CA ASP A 78 6.27 17.75 -8.22
C ASP A 78 5.35 18.65 -7.39
N GLU A 79 4.15 18.94 -7.92
CA GLU A 79 3.18 19.78 -7.23
C GLU A 79 2.64 19.15 -5.94
N GLN A 80 2.33 17.84 -5.97
CA GLN A 80 1.56 17.19 -4.91
C GLN A 80 2.42 16.46 -3.87
N ILE A 81 3.56 15.88 -4.27
CA ILE A 81 4.31 14.91 -3.43
C ILE A 81 5.73 15.38 -3.11
N SER A 82 6.43 16.02 -4.05
CA SER A 82 7.86 16.37 -3.96
C SER A 82 8.24 17.13 -2.68
N MET A 83 7.41 18.07 -2.23
CA MET A 83 7.65 18.79 -0.98
C MET A 83 7.61 17.88 0.26
N MET A 84 6.70 16.90 0.29
CA MET A 84 6.60 15.96 1.40
C MET A 84 7.69 14.90 1.30
N GLU A 85 8.00 14.40 0.10
CA GLU A 85 9.06 13.40 -0.13
C GLU A 85 10.40 13.83 0.48
N MET A 86 10.77 15.12 0.40
CA MET A 86 12.00 15.65 1.01
C MET A 86 12.00 15.63 2.55
N VAL A 87 10.83 15.44 3.18
CA VAL A 87 10.64 15.39 4.64
C VAL A 87 10.50 13.96 5.13
N LEU A 88 9.98 13.05 4.30
CA LEU A 88 9.77 11.65 4.65
C LEU A 88 11.11 10.88 4.68
N ASP A 89 11.17 9.86 5.55
CA ASP A 89 12.21 8.85 5.46
C ASP A 89 11.82 7.83 4.38
N VAL A 90 12.09 8.20 3.13
CA VAL A 90 11.68 7.41 1.96
C VAL A 90 12.39 6.05 1.94
N ASP A 91 13.65 5.98 2.39
CA ASP A 91 14.40 4.73 2.42
C ASP A 91 13.76 3.75 3.41
N ASP A 92 13.38 4.21 4.60
CA ASP A 92 12.66 3.40 5.59
C ASP A 92 11.31 2.89 5.05
N ILE A 93 10.53 3.77 4.41
CA ILE A 93 9.25 3.40 3.78
C ILE A 93 9.46 2.33 2.71
N ILE A 94 10.44 2.50 1.82
CA ILE A 94 10.72 1.53 0.75
C ILE A 94 11.12 0.18 1.33
N ASN A 95 11.96 0.16 2.37
CA ASN A 95 12.39 -1.08 3.02
C ASN A 95 11.21 -1.84 3.61
N GLU A 96 10.36 -1.18 4.40
CA GLU A 96 9.17 -1.80 5.01
C GLU A 96 8.18 -2.32 3.95
N MET A 97 7.95 -1.54 2.89
CA MET A 97 7.07 -1.95 1.79
C MET A 97 7.63 -3.15 1.02
N THR A 98 8.95 -3.18 0.80
CA THR A 98 9.63 -4.29 0.12
C THR A 98 9.54 -5.56 0.95
N ASP A 99 9.84 -5.49 2.25
CA ASP A 99 9.78 -6.63 3.17
C ASP A 99 8.38 -7.27 3.20
N ILE A 100 7.32 -6.45 3.25
CA ILE A 100 5.94 -6.94 3.18
C ILE A 100 5.63 -7.55 1.82
N ARG A 101 6.03 -6.90 0.72
CA ARG A 101 5.76 -7.38 -0.64
C ARG A 101 6.42 -8.74 -0.90
N GLU A 102 7.67 -8.92 -0.49
CA GLU A 102 8.39 -10.19 -0.65
C GLU A 102 7.75 -11.33 0.16
N GLN A 103 7.18 -11.03 1.33
CA GLN A 103 6.61 -12.04 2.20
C GLN A 103 5.17 -12.43 1.84
N TYR A 104 4.34 -11.47 1.43
CA TYR A 104 2.89 -11.66 1.40
C TYR A 104 2.23 -11.34 0.06
N CYS A 105 2.92 -10.68 -0.87
CA CYS A 105 2.36 -10.41 -2.20
C CYS A 105 2.27 -11.72 -3.01
N LYS A 106 1.14 -11.94 -3.68
CA LYS A 106 0.92 -13.12 -4.52
C LYS A 106 1.00 -12.83 -6.02
N PHE A 107 0.94 -11.56 -6.41
CA PHE A 107 0.83 -11.09 -7.78
C PHE A 107 1.97 -10.13 -8.14
#